data_AF-A0A8B7DDI9-F1
#
_entry.id   AF-A0A8B7DDI9-F1
#
_cell.length_a   1.000
_cell.length_b   1.000
_cell.length_c   1.000
_cell.angle_alpha   90.00
_cell.angle_beta   90.00
_cell.angle_gamma   90.00
#
_symmetry.space_group_name_H-M   'P 1'
#
loop_
_entity.id
_entity.type
_entity.pdbx_description
1 polymer ?
#
loop_
_entity_poly.entity_id
_entity_poly.type
_entity_poly.pdbx_seq_one_letter_code
_entity_poly.pdbx_strand_id
1 'polypeptide(L)'
;MESVKAVRFQAAEVCDALEELAKSTNDAQGKSEAESLVSQMTNYRFLVTLFFWHSLLFQVNFTSKELQSNTIDIAAGLTSFEKLFDWLKTYRETGFVAVLIDAKELANELEIEPIFQQKRCYKKKKMFLYESSGEPILDPKTEFRVNFFNQVVDKALQSLQPRFMQLKEHHKLFGFLYNFQNMSKEDLRKHSADLEIALTDITKDIEGFMLSEEMEAIKPILPVQQQKPKELFK
;
A
#
# COMPACT_ATOMS: atom_id res chain seq x y z
N MET A 1 1.24 -9.88 5.02
CA MET A 1 2.32 -10.06 4.03
C MET A 1 2.83 -11.48 4.03
N GLU A 2 3.32 -12.00 5.16
CA GLU A 2 3.94 -13.34 5.24
C GLU A 2 3.05 -14.47 4.73
N SER A 3 1.73 -14.43 5.00
CA SER A 3 0.80 -15.46 4.50
C SER A 3 0.72 -15.50 2.97
N VAL A 4 0.63 -14.33 2.31
CA VAL A 4 0.56 -14.24 0.84
C VAL A 4 1.89 -14.66 0.21
N LYS A 5 3.00 -14.29 0.87
CA LYS A 5 4.35 -14.70 0.47
C LYS A 5 4.48 -16.23 0.53
N ALA A 6 4.11 -16.85 1.65
CA ALA A 6 4.16 -18.30 1.82
C ALA A 6 3.37 -19.02 0.73
N VAL A 7 2.11 -18.62 0.50
CA VAL A 7 1.26 -19.23 -0.53
C VAL A 7 1.81 -19.04 -1.95
N ARG A 8 2.44 -17.90 -2.26
CA ARG A 8 3.08 -17.66 -3.57
C ARG A 8 4.27 -18.58 -3.81
N PHE A 9 5.13 -18.75 -2.82
CA PHE A 9 6.40 -19.48 -2.99
C PHE A 9 6.30 -20.97 -2.67
N GLN A 10 5.20 -21.42 -2.06
CA GLN A 10 4.95 -22.82 -1.70
C GLN A 10 3.65 -23.34 -2.33
N ALA A 11 3.23 -22.75 -3.46
CA ALA A 11 1.94 -23.07 -4.06
C ALA A 11 1.83 -24.54 -4.44
N ALA A 12 2.92 -25.12 -4.98
CA ALA A 12 2.99 -26.53 -5.38
C ALA A 12 2.87 -27.45 -4.15
N GLU A 13 3.69 -27.22 -3.13
CA GLU A 13 3.74 -28.04 -1.93
C GLU A 13 2.43 -27.98 -1.14
N VAL A 14 1.76 -26.83 -1.13
CA VAL A 14 0.42 -26.71 -0.51
C VAL A 14 -0.61 -27.50 -1.31
N CYS A 15 -0.59 -27.46 -2.64
CA CYS A 15 -1.48 -28.27 -3.47
C CYS A 15 -1.23 -29.77 -3.24
N ASP A 16 0.03 -30.22 -3.26
CA ASP A 16 0.41 -31.61 -3.04
C ASP A 16 -0.06 -32.12 -1.66
N ALA A 17 0.16 -31.31 -0.62
CA ALA A 17 -0.27 -31.65 0.74
C ALA A 17 -1.80 -31.73 0.86
N LEU A 18 -2.54 -30.84 0.20
CA LEU A 18 -4.00 -30.88 0.18
C LEU A 18 -4.53 -32.09 -0.61
N GLU A 19 -3.89 -32.47 -1.72
CA GLU A 19 -4.22 -33.68 -2.46
C GLU A 19 -3.97 -34.96 -1.65
N GLU A 20 -2.84 -35.04 -0.94
CA GLU A 20 -2.54 -36.15 -0.05
C GLU A 20 -3.56 -36.24 1.10
N LEU A 21 -3.93 -35.09 1.68
CA LEU A 21 -4.95 -35.01 2.72
C LEU A 21 -6.31 -35.52 2.21
N ALA A 22 -6.72 -35.13 1.00
CA ALA A 22 -7.97 -35.58 0.38
C ALA A 22 -7.99 -37.10 0.11
N LYS A 23 -6.81 -37.70 -0.16
CA LYS A 23 -6.66 -39.14 -0.39
C LYS A 23 -6.62 -39.97 0.91
N SER A 24 -6.07 -39.40 1.98
CA SER A 24 -5.80 -40.10 3.25
C SER A 24 -6.86 -39.92 4.33
N THR A 25 -7.67 -38.86 4.27
CA THR A 25 -8.72 -38.61 5.26
C THR A 25 -9.97 -39.48 5.05
N ASN A 26 -10.55 -39.97 6.15
CA ASN A 26 -11.84 -40.65 6.16
C ASN A 26 -13.02 -39.71 6.42
N ASP A 27 -12.75 -38.45 6.79
CA ASP A 27 -13.77 -37.45 7.00
C ASP A 27 -14.24 -36.88 5.65
N ALA A 28 -15.51 -37.09 5.34
CA ALA A 28 -16.11 -36.62 4.09
C ALA A 28 -16.06 -35.09 3.96
N GLN A 29 -16.18 -34.37 5.09
CA GLN A 29 -16.09 -32.90 5.08
C GLN A 29 -14.67 -32.44 4.75
N GLY A 30 -13.68 -32.91 5.51
CA GLY A 30 -12.27 -32.57 5.29
C GLY A 30 -11.78 -32.93 3.88
N LYS A 31 -12.26 -34.05 3.32
CA LYS A 31 -11.97 -34.41 1.93
C LYS A 31 -12.54 -33.39 0.94
N SER A 32 -13.82 -33.06 1.06
CA SER A 32 -14.50 -32.09 0.19
C SER A 32 -13.85 -30.69 0.27
N GLU A 33 -13.47 -30.26 1.48
CA GLU A 33 -12.78 -28.99 1.70
C GLU A 33 -11.40 -28.97 1.05
N ALA A 34 -10.60 -30.03 1.22
CA ALA A 34 -9.28 -30.14 0.60
C ALA A 34 -9.36 -30.11 -0.94
N GLU A 35 -10.27 -30.89 -1.54
CA GLU A 35 -10.50 -30.89 -2.99
C GLU A 35 -10.95 -29.51 -3.50
N SER A 36 -11.82 -28.82 -2.77
CA SER A 36 -12.27 -27.47 -3.09
C SER A 36 -11.13 -26.44 -3.04
N LEU A 37 -10.24 -26.55 -2.04
CA LEU A 37 -9.09 -25.66 -1.91
C LEU A 37 -8.07 -25.86 -3.05
N VAL A 38 -7.77 -27.11 -3.41
CA VAL A 38 -6.91 -27.41 -4.58
C VAL A 38 -7.53 -26.82 -5.85
N SER A 39 -8.83 -27.01 -6.06
CA SER A 39 -9.55 -26.44 -7.21
C SER A 39 -9.48 -24.89 -7.25
N GLN A 40 -9.50 -24.23 -6.09
CA GLN A 40 -9.34 -22.78 -6.00
C GLN A 40 -7.90 -22.34 -6.24
N MET A 41 -6.91 -23.03 -5.66
CA MET A 41 -5.49 -22.69 -5.80
C MET A 41 -4.99 -22.91 -7.24
N THR A 42 -5.53 -23.93 -7.91
CA THR A 42 -5.25 -24.22 -9.32
C THR A 42 -6.05 -23.33 -10.29
N ASN A 43 -6.87 -22.42 -9.79
CA ASN A 43 -7.60 -21.49 -10.65
C ASN A 43 -6.67 -20.35 -11.10
N TYR A 44 -6.54 -20.15 -12.42
CA TYR A 44 -5.69 -19.08 -12.95
C TYR A 44 -6.06 -17.68 -12.42
N ARG A 45 -7.35 -17.39 -12.19
CA ARG A 45 -7.79 -16.12 -11.59
C ARG A 45 -7.26 -15.96 -10.16
N PHE A 46 -7.17 -17.05 -9.40
CA PHE A 46 -6.59 -17.03 -8.06
C PHE A 46 -5.08 -16.76 -8.12
N LEU A 47 -4.34 -17.43 -9.01
CA LEU A 47 -2.90 -17.19 -9.20
C LEU A 47 -2.63 -15.71 -9.53
N VAL A 48 -3.36 -15.14 -10.51
CA VAL A 48 -3.25 -13.71 -10.84
C VAL A 48 -3.53 -12.82 -9.62
N THR A 49 -4.55 -13.17 -8.82
CA THR A 49 -4.89 -12.44 -7.60
C THR A 49 -3.79 -12.54 -6.54
N LEU A 50 -3.15 -13.70 -6.41
CA LEU A 50 -2.05 -13.95 -5.49
C LEU A 50 -0.82 -13.10 -5.83
N PHE A 51 -0.40 -13.09 -7.10
CA PHE A 51 0.71 -12.26 -7.56
C PHE A 51 0.40 -10.77 -7.39
N PHE A 52 -0.81 -10.35 -7.75
CA PHE A 52 -1.27 -8.99 -7.54
C PHE A 52 -1.15 -8.55 -6.08
N TRP A 53 -1.69 -9.34 -5.15
CA TRP A 53 -1.65 -9.02 -3.72
C TRP A 53 -0.23 -9.04 -3.17
N HIS A 54 0.60 -9.99 -3.60
CA HIS A 54 1.99 -10.04 -3.19
C HIS A 54 2.72 -8.73 -3.56
N SER A 55 2.64 -8.30 -4.82
CA SER A 55 3.31 -7.10 -5.30
C SER A 55 2.83 -5.83 -4.57
N LEU A 56 1.52 -5.67 -4.40
CA LEU A 56 0.94 -4.53 -3.70
C LEU A 56 1.34 -4.50 -2.21
N LEU A 57 1.16 -5.62 -1.50
CA LEU A 57 1.46 -5.70 -0.07
C LEU A 57 2.96 -5.60 0.20
N PHE A 58 3.80 -6.12 -0.70
CA PHE A 58 5.25 -6.01 -0.59
C PHE A 58 5.68 -4.55 -0.62
N GLN A 59 5.23 -3.78 -1.61
CA GLN A 59 5.63 -2.37 -1.75
C GLN A 59 5.11 -1.50 -0.59
N VAL A 60 3.86 -1.72 -0.17
CA VAL A 60 3.29 -1.02 0.99
C VAL A 60 4.04 -1.38 2.27
N ASN A 61 4.33 -2.66 2.51
CA ASN A 61 5.06 -3.11 3.69
C ASN A 61 6.51 -2.61 3.69
N PHE A 62 7.18 -2.58 2.54
CA PHE A 62 8.52 -2.01 2.40
C PHE A 62 8.54 -0.56 2.87
N THR A 63 7.66 0.27 2.29
CA THR A 63 7.52 1.69 2.66
C THR A 63 7.15 1.85 4.14
N SER A 64 6.25 0.99 4.66
CA SER A 64 5.86 1.02 6.06
C SER A 64 7.02 0.69 7.01
N LYS A 65 7.89 -0.24 6.63
CA LYS A 65 9.08 -0.59 7.41
C LYS A 65 10.12 0.53 7.38
N GLU A 66 10.30 1.17 6.22
CA GLU A 66 11.14 2.37 6.12
C GLU A 66 10.65 3.43 7.11
N LEU A 67 9.37 3.78 7.08
CA LEU A 67 8.79 4.81 7.96
C LEU A 67 8.84 4.47 9.44
N GLN A 68 8.83 3.19 9.80
CA GLN A 68 8.98 2.72 11.18
C GLN A 68 10.44 2.64 11.63
N SER A 69 11.40 2.83 10.72
CA SER A 69 12.81 2.82 11.07
C SER A 69 13.13 3.98 12.01
N ASN A 70 13.89 3.69 13.06
CA ASN A 70 14.35 4.67 14.04
C ASN A 70 15.34 5.71 13.47
N THR A 71 15.71 5.61 12.20
CA THR A 71 16.71 6.44 11.53
C THR A 71 16.14 7.36 10.46
N ILE A 72 14.86 7.25 10.12
CA ILE A 72 14.25 8.07 9.06
C ILE A 72 13.83 9.42 9.63
N ASP A 73 14.34 10.49 9.02
CA ASP A 73 13.80 11.83 9.21
C ASP A 73 12.47 11.99 8.44
N ILE A 74 11.66 12.98 8.83
CA ILE A 74 10.33 13.17 8.21
C ILE A 74 10.43 13.47 6.70
N ALA A 75 11.50 14.15 6.25
CA ALA A 75 11.68 14.48 4.84
C ALA A 75 11.98 13.22 4.00
N ALA A 76 12.85 12.34 4.48
CA ALA A 76 13.12 11.03 3.91
C ALA A 76 11.85 10.16 3.90
N GLY A 77 11.06 10.21 4.98
CA GLY A 77 9.76 9.54 5.04
C GLY A 77 8.77 10.03 3.97
N LEU A 78 8.70 11.35 3.74
CA LEU A 78 7.90 11.93 2.66
C LEU A 78 8.38 11.44 1.28
N THR A 79 9.69 11.41 1.04
CA THR A 79 10.25 10.87 -0.21
C THR A 79 9.89 9.40 -0.41
N SER A 80 9.92 8.56 0.63
CA SER A 80 9.47 7.16 0.55
C SER A 80 7.98 7.06 0.21
N PHE A 81 7.13 7.92 0.78
CA PHE A 81 5.72 7.97 0.39
C PHE A 81 5.50 8.43 -1.05
N GLU A 82 6.24 9.43 -1.53
CA GLU A 82 6.16 9.89 -2.94
C GLU A 82 6.49 8.75 -3.89
N LYS A 83 7.58 8.01 -3.60
CA LYS A 83 7.96 6.81 -4.36
C LYS A 83 6.86 5.75 -4.37
N LEU A 84 6.22 5.48 -3.23
CA LEU A 84 5.10 4.54 -3.16
C LEU A 84 3.90 5.02 -4.00
N PHE A 85 3.60 6.32 -3.95
CA PHE A 85 2.46 6.89 -4.68
C PHE A 85 2.69 6.84 -6.19
N ASP A 86 3.88 7.19 -6.65
CA ASP A 86 4.24 7.10 -8.07
C ASP A 86 4.31 5.66 -8.54
N TRP A 87 4.84 4.75 -7.71
CA TRP A 87 4.77 3.31 -7.99
C TRP A 87 3.33 2.84 -8.17
N LEU A 88 2.39 3.23 -7.30
CA LEU A 88 0.97 2.86 -7.43
C LEU A 88 0.34 3.37 -8.73
N LYS A 89 0.66 4.59 -9.16
CA LYS A 89 0.19 5.13 -10.46
C LYS A 89 0.76 4.31 -11.62
N THR A 90 2.05 4.03 -11.62
CA THR A 90 2.68 3.21 -12.68
C THR A 90 2.12 1.78 -12.68
N TYR A 91 1.91 1.21 -11.49
CA TYR A 91 1.33 -0.12 -11.31
C TYR A 91 -0.11 -0.17 -11.79
N ARG A 92 -0.87 0.92 -11.66
CA ARG A 92 -2.24 1.03 -12.18
C ARG A 92 -2.32 0.92 -13.70
N GLU A 93 -1.31 1.41 -14.42
CA GLU A 93 -1.24 1.39 -15.88
C GLU A 93 -0.65 0.09 -16.42
N THR A 94 0.49 -0.32 -15.87
CA THR A 94 1.34 -1.40 -16.43
C THR A 94 1.32 -2.69 -15.60
N GLY A 95 0.97 -2.60 -14.32
CA GLY A 95 1.07 -3.70 -13.37
C GLY A 95 0.17 -4.89 -13.71
N PHE A 96 -0.98 -4.67 -14.35
CA PHE A 96 -1.85 -5.76 -14.74
C PHE A 96 -1.19 -6.69 -15.76
N VAL A 97 -0.44 -6.14 -16.72
CA VAL A 97 0.27 -6.95 -17.72
C VAL A 97 1.43 -7.71 -17.07
N ALA A 98 2.18 -7.06 -16.17
CA ALA A 98 3.27 -7.69 -15.43
C ALA A 98 2.77 -8.88 -14.59
N VAL A 99 1.69 -8.69 -13.81
CA VAL A 99 1.10 -9.76 -12.99
C VAL A 99 0.65 -10.95 -13.84
N LEU A 100 0.13 -10.71 -15.05
CA LEU A 100 -0.27 -11.81 -15.94
C LEU A 100 0.91 -12.60 -16.49
N ILE A 101 2.06 -11.96 -16.71
CA ILE A 101 3.27 -12.65 -17.15
C ILE A 101 3.75 -13.56 -16.03
N ASP A 102 3.95 -13.00 -14.83
CA ASP A 102 4.43 -13.75 -13.66
C ASP A 102 3.47 -14.91 -13.28
N ALA A 103 2.16 -14.65 -13.28
CA ALA A 103 1.18 -15.68 -12.95
C ALA A 103 1.10 -16.78 -14.02
N LYS A 104 1.39 -16.46 -15.29
CA LYS A 104 1.44 -17.45 -16.36
C LYS A 104 2.65 -18.37 -16.22
N GLU A 105 3.79 -17.85 -15.78
CA GLU A 105 4.98 -18.66 -15.49
C GLU A 105 4.65 -19.71 -14.41
N LEU A 106 4.09 -19.30 -13.28
CA LEU A 106 3.68 -20.23 -12.22
C LEU A 106 2.58 -21.20 -12.69
N ALA A 107 1.61 -20.73 -13.49
CA ALA A 107 0.57 -21.61 -14.03
C ALA A 107 1.18 -22.74 -14.88
N ASN A 108 2.20 -22.44 -15.69
CA ASN A 108 2.89 -23.47 -16.48
C ASN A 108 3.68 -24.44 -15.60
N GLU A 109 4.33 -23.95 -14.53
CA GLU A 109 5.04 -24.81 -13.56
C GLU A 109 4.10 -25.79 -12.85
N LEU A 110 2.87 -25.36 -12.58
CA LEU A 110 1.82 -26.18 -11.96
C LEU A 110 0.97 -26.97 -12.97
N GLU A 111 1.35 -26.98 -14.25
CA GLU A 111 0.61 -27.61 -15.35
C GLU A 111 -0.87 -27.14 -15.47
N ILE A 112 -1.14 -25.90 -15.09
CA ILE A 112 -2.46 -25.25 -15.15
C ILE A 112 -2.62 -24.47 -16.45
N GLU A 113 -3.77 -24.62 -17.11
CA GLU A 113 -4.09 -23.82 -18.28
C GLU A 113 -4.35 -22.34 -17.90
N PRO A 114 -3.58 -21.36 -18.44
CA PRO A 114 -3.64 -19.96 -18.01
C PRO A 114 -4.83 -19.19 -18.63
N ILE A 115 -6.05 -19.66 -18.35
CA ILE A 115 -7.30 -19.11 -18.90
C ILE A 115 -8.19 -18.58 -17.79
N PHE A 116 -8.72 -17.38 -17.98
CA PHE A 116 -9.79 -16.88 -17.12
C PHE A 116 -11.10 -17.59 -17.43
N GLN A 117 -11.53 -18.45 -16.51
CA GLN A 117 -12.81 -19.14 -16.61
C GLN A 117 -13.97 -18.14 -16.65
N GLN A 118 -14.85 -18.30 -17.63
CA GLN A 118 -16.01 -17.44 -17.82
C GLN A 118 -17.07 -17.77 -16.76
N LYS A 119 -17.37 -16.84 -15.87
CA LYS A 119 -18.52 -16.98 -14.97
C LYS A 119 -19.80 -16.83 -15.78
N ARG A 120 -20.82 -17.64 -15.45
CA ARG A 120 -22.16 -17.55 -16.05
C ARG A 120 -22.75 -16.16 -15.80
N CYS A 121 -22.85 -15.32 -16.82
CA CYS A 121 -23.49 -14.02 -16.72
C CYS A 121 -25.01 -14.18 -16.60
N TYR A 122 -25.59 -13.85 -15.45
CA TYR A 122 -27.03 -13.77 -15.29
C TYR A 122 -27.55 -12.50 -15.98
N LYS A 123 -28.24 -12.66 -17.12
CA LYS A 123 -28.93 -11.54 -17.75
C LYS A 123 -30.16 -11.18 -16.92
N LYS A 124 -30.20 -9.97 -16.37
CA LYS A 124 -31.43 -9.44 -15.77
C LYS A 124 -32.47 -9.27 -16.88
N LYS A 125 -33.67 -9.80 -16.66
CA LYS A 125 -34.81 -9.61 -17.55
C LYS A 125 -35.17 -8.12 -17.56
N LYS A 126 -35.21 -7.49 -18.73
CA LYS A 126 -35.75 -6.13 -18.87
C LYS A 126 -37.26 -6.19 -18.66
N MET A 127 -37.77 -5.34 -17.78
CA MET A 127 -39.20 -5.20 -17.55
C MET A 127 -39.80 -4.09 -18.42
N PHE A 128 -38.99 -3.10 -18.80
CA PHE A 128 -39.40 -1.96 -19.63
C PHE A 128 -38.38 -1.63 -20.73
N LEU A 129 -38.86 -1.05 -21.84
CA LEU A 129 -38.03 -0.71 -23.00
C LEU A 129 -36.99 0.40 -22.73
N TYR A 130 -37.22 1.26 -21.75
CA TYR A 130 -36.31 2.35 -21.38
C TYR A 130 -35.18 1.92 -20.43
N GLU A 131 -35.19 0.67 -19.94
CA GLU A 131 -34.12 0.15 -19.09
C GLU A 131 -32.84 -0.06 -19.91
N SER A 132 -31.78 0.69 -19.55
CA SER A 132 -30.44 0.44 -20.06
C SER A 132 -30.01 -0.98 -19.70
N SER A 133 -29.63 -1.78 -20.70
CA SER A 133 -28.87 -2.99 -20.43
C SER A 133 -27.51 -2.51 -19.98
N GLY A 134 -27.22 -2.56 -18.68
CA GLY A 134 -25.84 -2.59 -18.22
C GLY A 134 -25.21 -3.82 -18.85
N GLU A 135 -24.57 -3.67 -20.01
CA GLU A 135 -23.97 -4.77 -20.72
C GLU A 135 -22.82 -5.29 -19.85
N PRO A 136 -22.88 -6.55 -19.41
CA PRO A 136 -21.77 -7.11 -18.64
C PRO A 136 -20.53 -7.12 -19.54
N ILE A 137 -19.38 -6.80 -18.97
CA ILE A 137 -18.10 -6.97 -19.66
C ILE A 137 -18.00 -8.45 -20.07
N LEU A 138 -18.00 -8.71 -21.38
CA LEU A 138 -18.09 -10.07 -21.92
C LEU A 138 -16.80 -10.87 -21.74
N ASP A 139 -15.66 -10.17 -21.73
CA ASP A 139 -14.33 -10.77 -21.56
C ASP A 139 -13.96 -10.88 -20.06
N PRO A 140 -13.81 -12.10 -19.51
CA PRO A 140 -13.45 -12.32 -18.09
C PRO A 140 -12.15 -11.65 -17.66
N LYS A 141 -11.19 -11.53 -18.57
CA LYS A 141 -9.90 -10.88 -18.29
C LYS A 141 -10.08 -9.36 -18.11
N THR A 142 -10.81 -8.73 -19.02
CA THR A 142 -11.15 -7.30 -18.94
C THR A 142 -12.07 -7.02 -17.75
N GLU A 143 -13.03 -7.90 -17.45
CA GLU A 143 -13.87 -7.85 -16.24
C GLU A 143 -12.99 -7.81 -14.99
N PHE A 144 -12.06 -8.75 -14.86
CA PHE A 144 -11.15 -8.80 -13.73
C PHE A 144 -10.25 -7.56 -13.64
N ARG A 145 -9.73 -7.06 -14.78
CA ARG A 145 -8.94 -5.83 -14.80
C ARG A 145 -9.74 -4.64 -14.26
N VAL A 146 -10.94 -4.42 -14.79
CA VAL A 146 -11.74 -3.22 -14.50
C VAL A 146 -12.39 -3.30 -13.11
N ASN A 147 -12.99 -4.44 -12.75
CA ASN A 147 -13.80 -4.57 -11.55
C ASN A 147 -13.01 -4.99 -10.32
N PHE A 148 -11.82 -5.57 -10.49
CA PHE A 148 -10.99 -6.01 -9.38
C PHE A 148 -9.66 -5.25 -9.33
N PHE A 149 -8.77 -5.45 -10.30
CA PHE A 149 -7.41 -4.89 -10.26
C PHE A 149 -7.44 -3.35 -10.14
N ASN A 150 -8.14 -2.69 -11.07
CA ASN A 150 -8.26 -1.24 -11.11
C ASN A 150 -8.92 -0.72 -9.83
N GLN A 151 -10.04 -1.32 -9.41
CA GLN A 151 -10.76 -0.89 -8.22
C GLN A 151 -9.89 -0.95 -6.96
N VAL A 152 -9.13 -2.03 -6.76
CA VAL A 152 -8.28 -2.17 -5.57
C VAL A 152 -7.14 -1.15 -5.58
N VAL A 153 -6.46 -0.97 -6.71
CA VAL A 153 -5.37 0.02 -6.83
C VAL A 153 -5.90 1.45 -6.69
N ASP A 154 -7.04 1.77 -7.30
CA ASP A 154 -7.68 3.08 -7.21
C ASP A 154 -8.12 3.36 -5.76
N LYS A 155 -8.62 2.36 -5.04
CA LYS A 155 -8.93 2.48 -3.60
C LYS A 155 -7.69 2.68 -2.75
N ALA A 156 -6.59 2.00 -3.05
CA ALA A 156 -5.31 2.21 -2.36
C ALA A 156 -4.81 3.65 -2.57
N LEU A 157 -4.84 4.16 -3.81
CA LEU A 157 -4.50 5.54 -4.13
C LEU A 157 -5.39 6.55 -3.39
N GLN A 158 -6.71 6.38 -3.45
CA GLN A 158 -7.69 7.24 -2.77
C GLN A 158 -7.51 7.24 -1.24
N SER A 159 -7.12 6.11 -0.66
CA SER A 159 -6.92 6.00 0.79
C SER A 159 -5.59 6.61 1.25
N LEU A 160 -4.53 6.47 0.46
CA LEU A 160 -3.19 6.95 0.82
C LEU A 160 -3.01 8.44 0.53
N GLN A 161 -3.64 8.98 -0.51
CA GLN A 161 -3.44 10.38 -0.94
C GLN A 161 -3.76 11.40 0.17
N PRO A 162 -4.90 11.34 0.90
CA PRO A 162 -5.18 12.30 1.96
C PRO A 162 -4.18 12.23 3.11
N ARG A 163 -3.75 11.01 3.48
CA ARG A 163 -2.77 10.79 4.55
C ARG A 163 -1.41 11.38 4.19
N PHE A 164 -1.01 11.21 2.93
CA PHE A 164 0.23 11.80 2.43
C PHE A 164 0.17 13.34 2.44
N MET A 165 -0.94 13.92 1.99
CA MET A 165 -1.13 15.38 2.02
C MET A 165 -1.08 15.92 3.45
N GLN A 166 -1.72 15.25 4.41
CA GLN A 166 -1.66 15.62 5.82
C GLN A 166 -0.23 15.57 6.36
N LEU A 167 0.54 14.52 6.04
CA LEU A 167 1.94 14.42 6.46
C LEU A 167 2.80 15.55 5.85
N LYS A 168 2.52 15.92 4.59
CA LYS A 168 3.22 17.01 3.90
C LYS A 168 2.94 18.37 4.55
N GLU A 169 1.68 18.66 4.87
CA GLU A 169 1.33 19.89 5.60
C GLU A 169 1.92 19.91 7.01
N HIS A 170 1.90 18.77 7.71
CA HIS A 170 2.56 18.65 9.01
C HIS A 170 4.07 18.90 8.91
N HIS A 171 4.74 18.32 7.92
CA HIS A 171 6.17 18.59 7.70
C HIS A 171 6.44 20.04 7.31
N LYS A 172 5.55 20.70 6.57
CA LYS A 172 5.69 22.13 6.26
C LYS A 172 5.66 23.00 7.52
N LEU A 173 4.78 22.67 8.46
CA LEU A 173 4.63 23.43 9.72
C LEU A 173 5.72 23.08 10.75
N PHE A 174 6.04 21.80 10.95
CA PHE A 174 6.92 21.33 12.02
C PHE A 174 8.31 20.89 11.54
N GLY A 175 8.54 20.79 10.23
CA GLY A 175 9.76 20.23 9.66
C GLY A 175 11.01 21.06 9.98
N PHE A 176 10.86 22.38 10.13
CA PHE A 176 11.97 23.26 10.50
C PHE A 176 12.58 22.88 11.86
N LEU A 177 11.80 22.32 12.79
CA LEU A 177 12.28 21.85 14.09
C LEU A 177 13.34 20.74 13.98
N TYR A 178 13.39 20.02 12.85
CA TYR A 178 14.36 18.95 12.62
C TYR A 178 15.66 19.46 11.98
N ASN A 179 15.67 20.66 11.39
CA ASN A 179 16.81 21.20 10.63
C ASN A 179 17.17 22.65 11.02
N PHE A 180 16.64 23.17 12.13
CA PHE A 180 16.79 24.57 12.52
C PHE A 180 18.24 25.00 12.71
N GLN A 181 19.14 24.07 13.08
CA GLN A 181 20.58 24.32 13.22
C GLN A 181 21.21 24.88 11.94
N ASN A 182 20.70 24.47 10.78
CA ASN A 182 21.22 24.86 9.46
C ASN A 182 20.43 26.02 8.83
N MET A 183 19.44 26.58 9.53
CA MET A 183 18.57 27.63 8.99
C MET A 183 19.03 29.02 9.43
N SER A 184 18.76 30.03 8.60
CA SER A 184 18.99 31.43 8.94
C SER A 184 18.04 31.90 10.05
N LYS A 185 18.40 32.98 10.75
CA LYS A 185 17.54 33.58 11.78
C LYS A 185 16.25 34.14 11.17
N GLU A 186 16.31 34.69 9.95
CA GLU A 186 15.11 35.15 9.24
C GLU A 186 14.16 33.99 8.92
N ASP A 187 14.68 32.86 8.46
CA ASP A 187 13.86 31.68 8.15
C ASP A 187 13.22 31.10 9.40
N LEU A 188 13.95 31.05 10.53
CA LEU A 188 13.40 30.58 11.80
C LEU A 188 12.24 31.45 12.27
N ARG A 189 12.40 32.78 12.24
CA ARG A 189 11.31 33.71 12.60
C ARG A 189 10.07 33.48 11.76
N LYS A 190 10.24 33.26 10.45
CA LYS A 190 9.13 32.99 9.54
C LYS A 190 8.40 31.71 9.91
N HIS A 191 9.12 30.60 10.06
CA HIS A 191 8.51 29.30 10.39
C HIS A 191 7.89 29.29 11.79
N SER A 192 8.51 29.95 12.77
CA SER A 192 7.96 30.10 14.11
C SER A 192 6.68 30.95 14.13
N ALA A 193 6.61 32.01 13.31
CA ALA A 193 5.38 32.80 13.16
C ALA A 193 4.27 32.00 12.46
N ASP A 194 4.60 31.25 11.39
CA ASP A 194 3.66 30.36 10.71
C ASP A 194 3.12 29.29 11.68
N LEU A 195 3.97 28.77 12.57
CA LEU A 195 3.59 27.80 13.60
C LEU A 195 2.68 28.41 14.68
N GLU A 196 3.00 29.62 15.16
CA GLU A 196 2.15 30.36 16.10
C GLU A 196 0.73 30.57 15.54
N ILE A 197 0.64 31.04 14.30
CA ILE A 197 -0.65 31.25 13.62
C ILE A 197 -1.42 29.93 13.52
N ALA A 198 -0.76 28.84 13.12
CA ALA A 198 -1.39 27.54 12.97
C ALA A 198 -1.90 26.94 14.29
N LEU A 199 -1.30 27.30 15.43
CA LEU A 199 -1.65 26.77 16.76
C LEU A 199 -2.54 27.70 17.58
N THR A 200 -2.76 28.94 17.13
CA THR A 200 -3.53 29.97 17.85
C THR A 200 -4.95 29.52 18.23
N ASP A 201 -5.57 28.67 17.41
CA ASP A 201 -6.93 28.14 17.66
C ASP A 201 -6.98 26.99 18.67
N ILE A 202 -5.83 26.39 19.01
CA ILE A 202 -5.73 25.19 19.87
C ILE A 202 -5.12 25.56 21.23
N THR A 203 -3.99 26.27 21.24
CA THR A 203 -3.24 26.66 22.44
C THR A 203 -2.52 27.98 22.21
N LYS A 204 -2.58 28.92 23.17
CA LYS A 204 -1.81 30.18 23.12
C LYS A 204 -0.46 30.09 23.84
N ASP A 205 0.12 28.90 23.89
CA ASP A 205 1.31 28.63 24.71
C ASP A 205 2.62 28.90 23.97
N ILE A 206 2.57 29.16 22.66
CA ILE A 206 3.75 29.38 21.82
C ILE A 206 3.72 30.79 21.24
N GLU A 207 4.70 31.59 21.62
CA GLU A 207 4.98 32.89 20.99
C GLU A 207 6.11 32.71 19.98
N GLY A 208 5.82 32.92 18.69
CA GLY A 208 6.72 32.59 17.59
C GLY A 208 8.03 33.38 17.63
N PHE A 209 7.97 34.64 18.08
CA PHE A 209 9.18 35.45 18.30
C PHE A 209 10.10 34.81 19.35
N MET A 210 9.56 34.47 20.52
CA MET A 210 10.32 33.86 21.62
C MET A 210 10.91 32.51 21.21
N LEU A 211 10.11 31.66 20.56
CA LEU A 211 10.57 30.37 20.04
C LEU A 211 11.78 30.54 19.10
N SER A 212 11.74 31.52 18.19
CA SER A 212 12.85 31.75 17.26
C SER A 212 14.14 32.21 17.96
N GLU A 213 14.04 33.05 18.99
CA GLU A 213 15.21 33.52 19.76
C GLU A 213 15.78 32.40 20.63
N GLU A 214 14.93 31.58 21.26
CA GLU A 214 15.35 30.40 22.03
C GLU A 214 16.07 29.37 21.15
N MET A 215 15.53 29.10 19.96
CA MET A 215 16.15 28.17 19.00
C MET A 215 17.50 28.70 18.48
N GLU A 216 17.64 30.01 18.26
CA GLU A 216 18.93 30.60 17.88
C GLU A 216 19.96 30.51 19.02
N ALA A 217 19.52 30.75 20.26
CA ALA A 217 20.39 30.70 21.43
C ALA A 217 20.90 29.28 21.73
N ILE A 218 20.12 28.24 21.41
CA ILE A 218 20.50 26.84 21.67
C ILE A 218 21.37 26.22 20.55
N LYS A 219 21.36 26.77 19.33
CA LYS A 219 22.21 26.31 18.21
C LYS A 219 23.67 26.00 18.59
N PRO A 220 24.43 26.89 19.25
CA PRO A 220 25.83 26.65 19.59
C PRO A 220 26.04 25.59 20.69
N ILE A 221 24.99 25.28 21.45
CA ILE A 221 25.02 24.32 22.56
C ILE A 221 24.81 22.89 22.04
N LEU A 222 24.08 22.75 20.94
CA LEU A 222 23.70 21.46 20.40
C LEU A 222 24.83 20.84 19.56
N PRO A 223 25.02 19.51 19.61
CA PRO A 223 25.96 18.82 18.75
C PRO A 223 25.67 19.08 17.27
N VAL A 224 26.74 19.28 16.48
CA VAL A 224 26.71 19.64 15.04
C VAL A 224 26.02 18.57 14.16
N GLN A 225 25.83 17.36 14.69
CA GLN A 225 25.19 16.24 14.00
C GLN A 225 24.35 15.43 14.99
N GLN A 226 23.10 15.82 15.22
CA GLN A 226 22.13 14.94 15.87
C GLN A 226 20.93 14.72 14.98
N GLN A 227 20.79 13.47 14.53
CA GLN A 227 19.70 13.03 13.65
C GLN A 227 18.36 12.91 14.39
N LYS A 228 18.34 12.95 15.73
CA LYS A 228 17.16 12.60 16.52
C LYS A 228 16.88 13.59 17.65
N PRO A 229 15.77 14.34 17.57
CA PRO A 229 15.31 15.19 18.66
C PRO A 229 15.12 14.43 19.99
N LYS A 230 14.79 13.13 19.95
CA LYS A 230 14.63 12.29 21.16
C LYS A 230 15.93 12.05 21.93
N GLU A 231 17.09 12.19 21.30
CA GLU A 231 18.40 12.00 21.94
C GLU A 231 18.86 13.26 22.69
N LEU A 232 18.17 14.39 22.50
CA LEU A 232 18.44 15.65 23.22
C LEU A 232 17.83 15.71 24.62
N PHE A 233 16.85 14.87 24.91
CA PHE A 233 16.07 14.89 26.16
C PHE A 233 16.34 13.68 27.07
N LYS A 234 17.47 12.99 26.88
CA LYS A 234 17.97 11.93 27.77
C LYS A 234 19.11 12.47 28.62
#